data_AF-A0A955Y6I2-F1
#
_entry.id   AF-A0A955Y6I2-F1
#
_cell.length_a   1.000
_cell.length_b   1.000
_cell.length_c   1.000
_cell.angle_alpha   90.00
_cell.angle_beta   90.00
_cell.angle_gamma   90.00
#
_symmetry.space_group_name_H-M   'P 1'
#
loop_
_entity.id
_entity.type
_entity.pdbx_description
1 polymer ?
#
loop_
_entity_poly.entity_id
_entity_poly.type
_entity_poly.pdbx_seq_one_letter_code
_entity_poly.pdbx_strand_id
1 'polypeptide(L)'
;TDDPATYVQVDRSAMPAVNTAVIASKDAYNEDTPATDATLAYAGEINASLDFLHTALDADDLAAFTPCSVDTVDALNGECIQQAAPLVVPDWHSVDYTSPAGFPNGRVPGDPAIDITLAVLLLDVDGLGSTNGGHTAGDLIGLSQTADDGIMLSTFPFLAAP
;
A
#
# COMPACT_ATOMS: atom_id res chain seq x y z
N THR A 1 4.63 -33.40 -7.47
CA THR A 1 4.16 -32.12 -6.93
C THR A 1 3.41 -32.43 -5.66
N ASP A 2 3.71 -31.73 -4.58
CA ASP A 2 3.04 -31.99 -3.30
C ASP A 2 1.57 -31.59 -3.37
N ASP A 3 0.76 -32.17 -2.48
CA ASP A 3 -0.66 -31.82 -2.35
C ASP A 3 -0.78 -30.36 -1.88
N PRO A 4 -1.51 -29.47 -2.59
CA PRO A 4 -1.72 -28.10 -2.17
C PRO A 4 -2.22 -27.95 -0.73
N ALA A 5 -2.95 -28.94 -0.22
CA ALA A 5 -3.43 -28.97 1.16
C ALA A 5 -2.30 -29.09 2.22
N THR A 6 -1.06 -29.37 1.80
CA THR A 6 0.11 -29.46 2.69
C THR A 6 0.86 -28.14 2.82
N TYR A 7 0.54 -27.13 2.00
CA TYR A 7 1.10 -25.80 2.13
C TYR A 7 0.34 -24.99 3.18
N VAL A 8 1.08 -24.30 4.04
CA VAL A 8 0.54 -23.35 5.01
C VAL A 8 0.92 -21.96 4.55
N GLN A 9 -0.04 -21.05 4.55
CA GLN A 9 0.18 -19.64 4.27
C GLN A 9 0.94 -19.03 5.46
N VAL A 10 2.07 -18.40 5.18
CA VAL A 10 2.95 -17.82 6.22
C VAL A 10 2.93 -16.30 6.20
N ASP A 11 2.64 -15.70 5.05
CA ASP A 11 2.65 -14.25 4.87
C ASP A 11 1.70 -13.81 3.75
N ARG A 12 1.15 -12.62 3.92
CA ARG A 12 0.34 -11.87 2.97
C ARG A 12 0.99 -10.51 2.74
N SER A 13 1.67 -10.39 1.61
CA SER A 13 2.53 -9.25 1.29
C SER A 13 2.39 -8.83 -0.18
N ALA A 14 1.19 -8.98 -0.75
CA ALA A 14 0.95 -8.59 -2.14
C ALA A 14 1.08 -7.08 -2.33
N MET A 15 0.59 -6.29 -1.37
CA MET A 15 0.77 -4.84 -1.31
C MET A 15 1.86 -4.48 -0.30
N PRO A 16 2.97 -3.87 -0.77
CA PRO A 16 4.05 -3.45 0.10
C PRO A 16 3.54 -2.53 1.23
N ALA A 17 4.09 -2.68 2.43
CA ALA A 17 3.75 -1.91 3.64
C ALA A 17 2.41 -2.21 4.33
N VAL A 18 1.39 -2.82 3.70
CA VAL A 18 0.08 -3.04 4.38
C VAL A 18 0.24 -3.96 5.60
N ASN A 19 0.65 -5.20 5.36
CA ASN A 19 0.92 -6.15 6.43
C ASN A 19 2.17 -5.79 7.25
N THR A 20 2.97 -4.79 6.89
CA THR A 20 4.15 -4.40 7.69
C THR A 20 3.84 -3.24 8.63
N ALA A 21 3.12 -2.23 8.16
CA ALA A 21 2.96 -0.95 8.83
C ALA A 21 1.58 -0.75 9.49
N VAL A 22 0.49 -1.28 8.91
CA VAL A 22 -0.89 -0.93 9.32
C VAL A 22 -1.74 -2.10 9.83
N ILE A 23 -1.19 -3.32 9.81
CA ILE A 23 -1.78 -4.48 10.47
C ILE A 23 -1.04 -4.74 11.80
N ALA A 24 -1.72 -4.74 12.93
CA ALA A 24 -1.22 -5.20 14.22
C ALA A 24 -1.35 -6.72 14.40
N SER A 25 -2.43 -7.33 13.90
CA SER A 25 -2.76 -8.76 14.05
C SER A 25 -2.09 -9.63 12.97
N LYS A 26 -0.76 -9.51 12.84
CA LYS A 26 0.03 -10.11 11.74
C LYS A 26 -0.29 -11.58 11.47
N ASP A 27 -0.25 -12.42 12.50
CA ASP A 27 -0.45 -13.87 12.34
C ASP A 27 -1.87 -14.18 11.84
N ALA A 28 -2.88 -13.51 12.40
CA ALA A 28 -4.28 -13.69 11.98
C ALA A 28 -4.48 -13.22 10.54
N TYR A 29 -3.96 -12.04 10.19
CA TYR A 29 -4.01 -11.52 8.83
C TYR A 29 -3.33 -12.48 7.84
N ASN A 30 -2.14 -12.98 8.18
CA ASN A 30 -1.35 -13.88 7.35
C ASN A 30 -1.98 -15.24 7.10
N GLU A 31 -2.69 -15.78 8.10
CA GLU A 31 -3.40 -17.06 8.01
C GLU A 31 -4.75 -16.94 7.27
N ASP A 32 -5.21 -15.72 6.98
CA ASP A 32 -6.51 -15.47 6.37
C ASP A 32 -6.50 -15.54 4.83
N THR A 33 -7.70 -15.58 4.26
CA THR A 33 -7.90 -15.76 2.81
C THR A 33 -8.32 -14.47 2.11
N PRO A 34 -8.07 -14.32 0.79
CA PRO A 34 -8.61 -13.21 0.00
C PRO A 34 -10.14 -13.06 0.05
N ALA A 35 -10.88 -14.13 0.38
CA ALA A 35 -12.32 -14.06 0.58
C ALA A 35 -12.69 -13.19 1.80
N THR A 36 -11.84 -13.16 2.82
CA THR A 36 -12.03 -12.36 4.02
C THR A 36 -11.79 -10.89 3.76
N ASP A 37 -10.86 -10.54 2.85
CA ASP A 37 -10.67 -9.16 2.42
C ASP A 37 -11.92 -8.55 1.78
N ALA A 38 -12.68 -9.34 1.02
CA ALA A 38 -13.94 -8.90 0.42
C ALA A 38 -15.00 -8.56 1.48
N THR A 39 -14.82 -9.01 2.72
CA THR A 39 -15.65 -8.64 3.87
C THR A 39 -15.10 -7.45 4.67
N LEU A 40 -13.96 -6.88 4.25
CA LEU A 40 -13.28 -5.76 4.90
C LEU A 40 -12.97 -6.04 6.39
N ALA A 41 -12.69 -7.30 6.75
CA ALA A 41 -12.52 -7.74 8.14
C ALA A 41 -11.42 -6.97 8.90
N TYR A 42 -10.37 -6.53 8.21
CA TYR A 42 -9.26 -5.78 8.79
C TYR A 42 -9.36 -4.25 8.57
N ALA A 43 -10.42 -3.75 7.94
CA ALA A 43 -10.56 -2.32 7.65
C ALA A 43 -10.59 -1.47 8.93
N GLY A 44 -11.20 -1.97 10.00
CA GLY A 44 -11.18 -1.29 11.31
C GLY A 44 -9.79 -1.22 11.93
N GLU A 45 -8.98 -2.25 11.76
CA GLU A 45 -7.60 -2.29 12.27
C GLU A 45 -6.67 -1.39 11.45
N ILE A 46 -6.82 -1.41 10.13
CA ILE A 46 -6.12 -0.49 9.22
C ILE A 46 -6.48 0.94 9.61
N ASN A 47 -7.76 1.27 9.75
CA ASN A 47 -8.23 2.60 10.12
C ASN A 47 -7.72 3.05 11.50
N ALA A 48 -7.67 2.16 12.50
CA ALA A 48 -7.08 2.48 13.80
C ALA A 48 -5.57 2.74 13.71
N SER A 49 -4.85 2.00 12.88
CA SER A 49 -3.42 2.24 12.65
C SER A 49 -3.19 3.56 11.92
N LEU A 50 -4.04 3.89 10.94
CA LEU A 50 -3.99 5.18 10.25
C LEU A 50 -4.29 6.34 11.20
N ASP A 51 -5.32 6.24 12.04
CA ASP A 51 -5.64 7.26 13.06
C ASP A 51 -4.47 7.52 14.02
N PHE A 52 -3.80 6.44 14.46
CA PHE A 52 -2.60 6.53 15.27
C PHE A 52 -1.45 7.23 14.52
N LEU A 53 -1.20 6.85 13.26
CA LEU A 53 -0.14 7.44 12.44
C LEU A 53 -0.42 8.92 12.14
N HIS A 54 -1.65 9.30 11.81
CA HIS A 54 -2.04 10.70 11.62
C HIS A 54 -1.81 11.50 12.90
N THR A 55 -2.29 11.01 14.04
CA THR A 55 -2.08 11.71 15.33
C THR A 55 -0.60 11.90 15.65
N ALA A 56 0.23 10.89 15.39
CA ALA A 56 1.66 10.97 15.63
C ALA A 56 2.36 11.94 14.67
N LEU A 57 2.01 11.89 13.38
CA LEU A 57 2.66 12.68 12.34
C LEU A 57 2.18 14.14 12.31
N ASP A 58 0.92 14.41 12.64
CA ASP A 58 0.37 15.76 12.79
C ASP A 58 1.04 16.51 13.95
N ALA A 59 1.46 15.78 14.99
CA ALA A 59 2.25 16.34 16.08
C ALA A 59 3.67 16.74 15.66
N ASP A 60 4.20 16.13 14.58
CA ASP A 60 5.55 16.35 14.05
C ASP A 60 5.60 17.38 12.89
N ASP A 61 4.52 18.17 12.70
CA ASP A 61 4.43 19.31 11.76
C ASP A 61 4.68 18.96 10.29
N LEU A 62 3.86 18.05 9.74
CA LEU A 62 3.75 17.80 8.30
C LEU A 62 3.09 18.97 7.54
N ALA A 63 3.50 20.23 7.76
CA ALA A 63 2.88 21.41 7.14
C ALA A 63 2.84 21.41 5.59
N ALA A 64 3.63 20.55 4.94
CA ALA A 64 3.66 20.38 3.50
C ALA A 64 2.68 19.32 2.96
N PHE A 65 2.09 18.49 3.84
CA PHE A 65 1.23 17.38 3.44
C PHE A 65 -0.13 17.42 4.15
N THR A 66 -1.20 17.45 3.36
CA THR A 66 -2.56 17.16 3.82
C THR A 66 -2.78 15.65 3.98
N PRO A 67 -3.03 15.14 5.19
CA PRO A 67 -3.42 13.76 5.40
C PRO A 67 -4.88 13.53 4.97
N CYS A 68 -5.20 12.30 4.55
CA CYS A 68 -6.60 11.89 4.36
C CYS A 68 -7.31 11.76 5.72
N SER A 69 -8.64 11.90 5.74
CA SER A 69 -9.40 11.71 6.98
C SER A 69 -9.65 10.23 7.30
N VAL A 70 -9.60 9.91 8.59
CA VAL A 70 -10.07 8.65 9.18
C VAL A 70 -11.42 8.87 9.86
N ASP A 71 -12.27 7.85 9.86
CA ASP A 71 -13.54 7.86 10.61
C ASP A 71 -13.46 6.82 11.73
N THR A 72 -13.40 7.30 12.98
CA THR A 72 -13.27 6.47 14.18
C THR A 72 -14.59 5.79 14.60
N VAL A 73 -15.71 6.16 13.97
CA VAL A 73 -17.04 5.59 14.21
C VAL A 73 -17.39 4.56 13.14
N ASP A 74 -17.05 4.83 11.88
CA ASP A 74 -17.25 3.92 10.75
C ASP A 74 -16.06 3.97 9.78
N ALA A 75 -15.14 3.00 9.92
CA ALA A 75 -13.92 2.91 9.11
C ALA A 75 -14.18 2.96 7.59
N LEU A 76 -15.36 2.58 7.11
CA LEU A 76 -15.68 2.58 5.68
C LEU A 76 -16.03 3.97 5.13
N ASN A 77 -16.33 4.93 6.00
CA ASN A 77 -16.61 6.31 5.59
C ASN A 77 -15.38 7.21 5.61
N GLY A 78 -14.26 6.78 6.23
CA GLY A 78 -13.00 7.52 6.19
C GLY A 78 -12.42 7.61 4.77
N GLU A 79 -11.92 8.78 4.39
CA GLU A 79 -11.31 9.01 3.07
C GLU A 79 -10.12 8.08 2.82
N CYS A 80 -9.29 7.84 3.84
CA CYS A 80 -8.12 6.96 3.70
C CYS A 80 -8.48 5.54 3.28
N ILE A 81 -9.56 4.98 3.82
CA ILE A 81 -10.02 3.63 3.45
C ILE A 81 -10.70 3.66 2.08
N GLN A 82 -11.55 4.65 1.81
CA GLN A 82 -12.24 4.76 0.52
C GLN A 82 -11.28 4.91 -0.67
N GLN A 83 -10.21 5.70 -0.50
CA GLN A 83 -9.22 5.92 -1.56
C GLN A 83 -8.27 4.73 -1.71
N ALA A 84 -7.88 4.09 -0.61
CA ALA A 84 -6.86 3.04 -0.63
C ALA A 84 -7.44 1.68 -1.00
N ALA A 85 -8.71 1.41 -0.67
CA ALA A 85 -9.34 0.12 -0.90
C ALA A 85 -9.09 -0.43 -2.32
N PRO A 86 -9.30 0.30 -3.43
CA PRO A 86 -9.05 -0.23 -4.78
C PRO A 86 -7.61 -0.70 -5.05
N LEU A 87 -6.63 -0.20 -4.31
CA LEU A 87 -5.22 -0.57 -4.45
C LEU A 87 -4.78 -1.60 -3.40
N VAL A 88 -5.21 -1.43 -2.14
CA VAL A 88 -4.68 -2.19 -0.99
C VAL A 88 -5.60 -3.33 -0.53
N VAL A 89 -6.87 -3.34 -0.95
CA VAL A 89 -7.84 -4.36 -0.60
C VAL A 89 -8.57 -4.85 -1.84
N PRO A 90 -8.54 -6.15 -2.15
CA PRO A 90 -7.93 -7.24 -1.38
C PRO A 90 -6.40 -7.36 -1.57
N ASP A 91 -5.69 -7.90 -0.57
CA ASP A 91 -4.24 -8.11 -0.60
C ASP A 91 -3.90 -9.37 -1.41
N TRP A 92 -4.16 -9.28 -2.71
CA TRP A 92 -3.61 -10.16 -3.73
C TRP A 92 -3.24 -9.35 -4.98
N HIS A 93 -2.22 -9.81 -5.68
CA HIS A 93 -1.71 -9.12 -6.85
C HIS A 93 -2.29 -9.71 -8.13
N SER A 94 -3.03 -8.90 -8.88
CA SER A 94 -3.45 -9.21 -10.26
C SER A 94 -2.37 -8.76 -11.24
N VAL A 95 -2.00 -9.63 -12.19
CA VAL A 95 -1.17 -9.23 -13.33
C VAL A 95 -2.02 -9.24 -14.59
N ASP A 96 -2.15 -8.07 -15.21
CA ASP A 96 -2.68 -7.89 -16.56
C ASP A 96 -1.55 -8.06 -17.59
N TYR A 97 -1.57 -9.18 -18.29
CA TYR A 97 -0.61 -9.52 -19.34
C TYR A 97 -0.74 -8.66 -20.61
N THR A 98 -1.75 -7.80 -20.70
CA THR A 98 -1.94 -6.87 -21.82
C THR A 98 -1.35 -5.48 -21.54
N SER A 99 -1.02 -5.20 -20.29
CA SER A 99 -0.43 -3.94 -19.84
C SER A 99 1.09 -4.06 -19.69
N PRO A 100 1.86 -2.95 -19.83
CA PRO A 100 3.29 -2.95 -19.52
C PRO A 100 3.57 -3.40 -18.08
N ALA A 101 4.76 -3.94 -17.84
CA ALA A 101 5.23 -4.27 -16.50
C ALA A 101 5.56 -3.01 -15.70
N GLY A 102 5.27 -3.02 -14.39
CA GLY A 102 5.54 -1.93 -13.45
C GLY A 102 4.38 -1.75 -12.48
N PHE A 103 4.59 -1.09 -11.34
CA PHE A 103 3.54 -0.89 -10.34
C PHE A 103 2.34 -0.10 -10.92
N PRO A 104 1.09 -0.52 -10.72
CA PRO A 104 0.63 -1.64 -9.87
C PRO A 104 0.51 -2.99 -10.60
N ASN A 105 0.85 -3.08 -11.90
CA ASN A 105 0.89 -4.31 -12.70
C ASN A 105 2.26 -5.03 -12.59
N GLY A 106 2.63 -5.37 -11.38
CA GLY A 106 3.94 -5.91 -11.00
C GLY A 106 4.85 -4.85 -10.38
N ARG A 107 6.15 -5.02 -10.58
CA ARG A 107 7.17 -4.00 -10.26
C ARG A 107 8.36 -4.16 -11.19
N VAL A 108 8.92 -3.05 -11.64
CA VAL A 108 10.24 -3.00 -12.29
C VAL A 108 11.27 -2.40 -11.32
N PRO A 109 12.57 -2.69 -11.50
CA PRO A 109 13.61 -2.02 -10.72
C PRO A 109 13.46 -0.50 -10.80
N GLY A 110 13.42 0.15 -9.63
CA GLY A 110 13.22 1.60 -9.51
C GLY A 110 11.78 2.07 -9.30
N ASP A 111 10.77 1.18 -9.37
CA ASP A 111 9.41 1.56 -9.01
C ASP A 111 9.30 1.89 -7.51
N PRO A 112 8.79 3.09 -7.13
CA PRO A 112 8.64 3.49 -5.74
C PRO A 112 7.36 2.90 -5.12
N ALA A 113 7.18 1.57 -5.21
CA ALA A 113 5.94 0.90 -4.84
C ALA A 113 5.54 1.11 -3.36
N ILE A 114 6.52 1.13 -2.45
CA ILE A 114 6.30 1.44 -1.03
C ILE A 114 5.79 2.87 -0.86
N ASP A 115 6.44 3.84 -1.50
CA ASP A 115 6.12 5.26 -1.35
C ASP A 115 4.73 5.56 -1.92
N ILE A 116 4.39 4.99 -3.09
CA ILE A 116 3.05 5.09 -3.68
C ILE A 116 2.01 4.48 -2.75
N THR A 117 2.25 3.26 -2.25
CA THR A 117 1.28 2.57 -1.39
C THR A 117 1.08 3.33 -0.07
N LEU A 118 2.15 3.83 0.53
CA LEU A 118 2.08 4.61 1.77
C LEU A 118 1.41 5.98 1.55
N ALA A 119 1.68 6.64 0.43
CA ALA A 119 1.02 7.88 0.06
C ALA A 119 -0.48 7.69 -0.13
N VAL A 120 -0.90 6.63 -0.82
CA VAL A 120 -2.33 6.28 -0.97
C VAL A 120 -2.97 5.89 0.37
N LEU A 121 -2.21 5.39 1.34
CA LEU A 121 -2.72 5.07 2.67
C LEU A 121 -2.85 6.30 3.59
N LEU A 122 -1.99 7.29 3.45
CA LEU A 122 -1.86 8.40 4.42
C LEU A 122 -2.21 9.79 3.88
N LEU A 123 -2.05 10.06 2.59
CA LEU A 123 -2.21 11.40 2.04
C LEU A 123 -3.56 11.54 1.35
N ASP A 124 -4.16 12.73 1.41
CA ASP A 124 -5.37 13.05 0.67
C ASP A 124 -5.03 13.30 -0.82
N VAL A 125 -5.30 12.32 -1.69
CA VAL A 125 -4.87 12.33 -3.11
C VAL A 125 -6.05 12.63 -4.04
N ASP A 126 -5.94 13.69 -4.82
CA ASP A 126 -6.91 14.12 -5.83
C ASP A 126 -7.21 13.03 -6.86
N GLY A 127 -8.48 12.83 -7.12
CA GLY A 127 -8.99 11.76 -7.97
C GLY A 127 -9.04 10.37 -7.33
N LEU A 128 -8.64 10.22 -6.06
CA LEU A 128 -8.87 9.02 -5.26
C LEU A 128 -9.86 9.35 -4.11
N GLY A 129 -10.82 8.46 -3.83
CA GLY A 129 -11.82 8.69 -2.77
C GLY A 129 -13.01 9.57 -3.17
N SER A 130 -13.65 10.22 -2.18
CA SER A 130 -14.92 10.97 -2.35
C SER A 130 -14.77 12.49 -2.37
N THR A 131 -13.54 13.00 -2.25
CA THR A 131 -13.17 14.43 -2.25
C THR A 131 -12.09 14.73 -3.30
N ASN A 132 -11.94 16.00 -3.69
CA ASN A 132 -10.82 16.44 -4.53
C ASN A 132 -9.64 16.70 -3.59
N GLY A 133 -8.75 15.71 -3.45
CA GLY A 133 -7.69 15.73 -2.47
C GLY A 133 -6.65 16.84 -2.65
N GLY A 134 -5.87 17.09 -1.60
CA GLY A 134 -4.83 18.12 -1.56
C GLY A 134 -3.57 17.84 -2.39
N HIS A 135 -3.35 16.57 -2.78
CA HIS A 135 -2.15 16.12 -3.51
C HIS A 135 -2.50 15.44 -4.82
N THR A 136 -1.66 15.61 -5.83
CA THR A 136 -1.73 14.84 -7.08
C THR A 136 -0.68 13.73 -7.07
N ALA A 137 -0.82 12.75 -7.96
CA ALA A 137 0.23 11.76 -8.19
C ALA A 137 1.60 12.40 -8.53
N GLY A 138 1.60 13.63 -9.05
CA GLY A 138 2.81 14.42 -9.32
C GLY A 138 3.55 14.86 -8.05
N ASP A 139 2.84 15.09 -6.95
CA ASP A 139 3.42 15.49 -5.66
C ASP A 139 4.13 14.33 -4.96
N LEU A 140 3.89 13.11 -5.42
CA LEU A 140 4.56 11.88 -4.96
C LEU A 140 5.87 11.59 -5.72
N ILE A 141 6.11 12.29 -6.84
CA ILE A 141 7.31 12.10 -7.66
C ILE A 141 8.51 12.74 -6.96
N GLY A 142 9.50 11.92 -6.61
CA GLY A 142 10.73 12.37 -5.93
C GLY A 142 10.70 12.31 -4.40
N LEU A 143 9.61 11.83 -3.81
CA LEU A 143 9.59 11.40 -2.40
C LEU A 143 10.32 10.08 -2.17
N SER A 144 10.55 9.34 -3.26
CA SER A 144 11.41 8.17 -3.24
C SER A 144 12.87 8.56 -3.11
N GLN A 145 13.63 7.71 -2.43
CA GLN A 145 15.05 7.57 -2.70
C GLN A 145 15.20 7.27 -4.20
N THR A 146 15.62 8.31 -4.95
CA THR A 146 15.92 8.24 -6.38
C THR A 146 16.67 6.95 -6.67
N ALA A 147 16.28 6.27 -7.76
CA ALA A 147 16.88 5.04 -8.30
C ALA A 147 18.21 4.70 -7.65
N ASP A 148 18.24 3.54 -6.97
CA ASP A 148 19.40 2.84 -6.41
C ASP A 148 20.75 3.40 -6.87
N ASP A 149 21.70 3.60 -5.97
CA ASP A 149 22.92 4.43 -6.06
C ASP A 149 23.84 4.26 -7.31
N GLY A 150 23.46 3.51 -8.35
CA GLY A 150 24.10 3.40 -9.65
C GLY A 150 23.20 2.93 -10.80
N ILE A 151 23.79 2.78 -11.99
CA ILE A 151 23.08 2.26 -13.16
C ILE A 151 22.74 0.78 -12.94
N MET A 152 21.45 0.47 -12.98
CA MET A 152 20.93 -0.90 -12.98
C MET A 152 21.35 -1.66 -14.23
N LEU A 153 21.81 -2.91 -14.07
CA LEU A 153 22.03 -3.80 -15.19
C LEU A 153 20.71 -4.08 -15.92
N SER A 154 20.71 -4.10 -17.26
CA SER A 154 19.54 -4.44 -18.08
C SER A 154 19.29 -5.95 -18.21
N THR A 155 20.09 -6.76 -17.50
CA THR A 155 19.99 -8.22 -17.45
C THR A 155 19.90 -8.70 -16.01
N PHE A 156 19.15 -9.77 -15.77
CA PHE A 156 19.07 -10.43 -14.47
C PHE A 156 20.48 -10.66 -13.87
N PRO A 157 20.70 -10.37 -12.57
CA PRO A 157 19.72 -10.07 -11.53
C PRO A 157 19.24 -8.60 -11.44
N PHE A 158 19.56 -7.74 -12.41
CA PHE A 158 19.19 -6.30 -12.39
C PHE A 158 19.66 -5.60 -11.10
N LEU A 159 20.89 -5.88 -10.66
CA LEU A 159 21.55 -5.18 -9.56
C LEU A 159 22.32 -3.97 -10.10
N ALA A 160 22.69 -3.04 -9.22
CA ALA A 160 23.64 -1.98 -9.54
C ALA A 160 24.95 -2.56 -10.10
N ALA A 161 25.54 -1.88 -11.08
CA ALA A 161 26.87 -2.24 -11.58
C ALA A 161 27.90 -2.18 -10.43
N PRO A 162 28.83 -3.16 -10.33
CA PRO A 162 29.82 -3.21 -9.26
C PRO A 162 30.84 -2.07 -9.31
#